data_AF-A0A7V7SXP5-F1
#
_entry.id   AF-A0A7V7SXP5-F1
#
_cell.length_a   1.000
_cell.length_b   1.000
_cell.length_c   1.000
_cell.angle_alpha   90.00
_cell.angle_beta   90.00
_cell.angle_gamma   90.00
#
_symmetry.space_group_name_H-M   'P 1'
#
loop_
_entity.id
_entity.type
_entity.pdbx_description
1 polymer ?
#
loop_
_entity_poly.entity_id
_entity_poly.type
_entity_poly.pdbx_seq_one_letter_code
_entity_poly.pdbx_strand_id
1 'polypeptide(L)'
;MQFLHRLALLCTLLILPACPQPDFERDAQPPGSEELRLVLPVFRVPELDSANPLLAVFIDMSRPGEAELNVIFSDEDHIWEVTDLIYDGNRWWGWFDLDEQWPFFIWEPYDPGLQRIADVESIRYEFPNASASGPIDAERIQFPGTYSKNQTWNVPIAFHYSSIFDAAEFEQVQGRPVVYVNTWNHMFAPHQNNPNLPWTEIADYPIYKGTREELEALYQAVWTDFGLD
;
A
#
# COMPACT_ATOMS: atom_id res chain seq x y z
N MET A 1 36.73 -0.63 -0.55
CA MET A 1 36.30 -2.04 -0.51
C MET A 1 34.78 -2.18 -0.37
N GLN A 2 34.12 -1.42 0.52
CA GLN A 2 32.66 -1.43 0.68
C GLN A 2 31.87 -1.06 -0.60
N PHE A 3 32.36 -0.12 -1.42
CA PHE A 3 31.69 0.28 -2.67
C PHE A 3 31.61 -0.84 -3.73
N LEU A 4 32.70 -1.62 -3.88
CA LEU A 4 32.74 -2.76 -4.80
C LEU A 4 31.90 -3.96 -4.30
N HIS A 5 31.74 -4.10 -2.98
CA HIS A 5 30.79 -5.06 -2.39
C HIS A 5 29.35 -4.66 -2.67
N ARG A 6 28.99 -3.39 -2.49
CA ARG A 6 27.65 -2.86 -2.78
C ARG A 6 27.28 -3.00 -4.27
N LEU A 7 28.23 -2.73 -5.18
CA LEU A 7 28.02 -2.88 -6.62
C LEU A 7 27.93 -4.35 -7.08
N ALA A 8 28.66 -5.26 -6.42
CA ALA A 8 28.54 -6.69 -6.68
C ALA A 8 27.21 -7.27 -6.14
N LEU A 9 26.73 -6.74 -5.00
CA LEU A 9 25.44 -7.08 -4.43
C LEU A 9 24.28 -6.61 -5.33
N LEU A 10 24.41 -5.42 -5.93
CA LEU A 10 23.50 -4.87 -6.94
C LEU A 10 23.33 -5.84 -8.12
N CYS A 11 24.43 -6.35 -8.67
CA CYS A 11 24.40 -7.31 -9.78
C CYS A 11 23.83 -8.69 -9.37
N THR A 12 23.92 -9.09 -8.11
CA THR A 12 23.33 -10.36 -7.64
C THR A 12 21.85 -10.24 -7.25
N LEU A 13 21.41 -9.08 -6.75
CA LEU A 13 20.01 -8.81 -6.41
C LEU A 13 19.15 -8.66 -7.66
N LEU A 14 19.70 -8.12 -8.76
CA LEU A 14 19.06 -8.09 -10.08
C LEU A 14 18.88 -9.49 -10.74
N ILE A 15 19.39 -10.56 -10.12
CA ILE A 15 19.34 -11.93 -10.65
C ILE A 15 18.51 -12.86 -9.73
N LEU A 16 18.16 -12.44 -8.52
CA LEU A 16 17.35 -13.25 -7.60
C LEU A 16 15.85 -13.00 -7.84
N PRO A 17 15.05 -14.05 -8.15
CA PRO A 17 13.70 -13.89 -8.66
C PRO A 17 12.63 -13.64 -7.58
N ALA A 18 13.03 -13.22 -6.37
CA ALA A 18 12.07 -12.88 -5.32
C ALA A 18 12.74 -11.89 -4.38
N CYS A 19 12.31 -10.64 -4.42
CA CYS A 19 12.61 -9.72 -3.34
C CYS A 19 12.02 -10.30 -2.06
N PRO A 20 12.77 -10.26 -0.96
CA PRO A 20 12.36 -10.98 0.22
C PRO A 20 11.16 -10.26 0.85
N GLN A 21 10.04 -10.99 0.95
CA GLN A 21 8.80 -10.52 1.56
C GLN A 21 8.54 -11.28 2.87
N PRO A 22 7.93 -10.65 3.88
CA PRO A 22 7.50 -11.34 5.09
C PRO A 22 6.47 -12.42 4.76
N ASP A 23 6.53 -13.53 5.50
CA ASP A 23 5.50 -14.57 5.43
C ASP A 23 4.40 -14.17 6.42
N PHE A 24 3.44 -13.34 5.97
CA PHE A 24 2.42 -12.79 6.87
C PHE A 24 1.58 -13.87 7.57
N GLU A 25 1.35 -15.02 6.94
CA GLU A 25 0.62 -16.13 7.58
C GLU A 25 1.34 -16.66 8.81
N ARG A 26 2.68 -16.64 8.79
CA ARG A 26 3.53 -17.12 9.88
C ARG A 26 3.88 -16.02 10.88
N ASP A 27 4.21 -14.83 10.37
CA ASP A 27 4.92 -13.79 11.12
C ASP A 27 3.97 -12.69 11.63
N ALA A 28 2.82 -12.48 10.99
CA ALA A 28 1.86 -11.46 11.40
C ALA A 28 0.88 -11.96 12.46
N GLN A 29 0.31 -11.01 13.21
CA GLN A 29 -0.72 -11.35 14.20
C GLN A 29 -2.08 -11.58 13.51
N PRO A 30 -2.80 -12.67 13.81
CA PRO A 30 -4.13 -12.87 13.28
C PRO A 30 -5.11 -11.79 13.80
N PRO A 31 -6.19 -11.49 13.07
CA PRO A 31 -7.15 -10.48 13.48
C PRO A 31 -7.87 -10.91 14.77
N GLY A 32 -8.14 -9.95 15.65
CA GLY A 32 -8.93 -10.17 16.85
C GLY A 32 -10.44 -10.13 16.57
N SER A 33 -11.24 -10.29 17.62
CA SER A 33 -12.71 -10.32 17.50
C SER A 33 -13.31 -8.98 17.09
N GLU A 34 -12.64 -7.86 17.35
CA GLU A 34 -13.11 -6.53 16.94
C GLU A 34 -12.75 -6.25 15.48
N GLU A 35 -11.52 -6.57 15.08
CA GLU A 35 -11.06 -6.45 13.69
C GLU A 35 -11.93 -7.28 12.74
N LEU A 36 -12.32 -8.49 13.14
CA LEU A 36 -13.23 -9.36 12.39
C LEU A 36 -14.67 -8.83 12.24
N ARG A 37 -15.06 -7.84 13.05
CA ARG A 37 -16.38 -7.21 12.94
C ARG A 37 -16.38 -6.00 12.02
N LEU A 38 -15.22 -5.46 11.70
CA LEU A 38 -15.09 -4.29 10.82
C LEU A 38 -15.55 -4.66 9.41
N VAL A 39 -16.46 -3.86 8.85
CA VAL A 39 -16.93 -4.05 7.47
C VAL A 39 -15.88 -3.46 6.53
N LEU A 40 -15.00 -4.33 6.04
CA LEU A 40 -13.86 -3.95 5.20
C LEU A 40 -14.27 -3.61 3.76
N PRO A 41 -13.50 -2.79 3.03
CA PRO A 41 -13.87 -2.37 1.69
C PRO A 41 -13.75 -3.51 0.68
N VAL A 42 -14.43 -3.36 -0.45
CA VAL A 42 -14.13 -4.12 -1.68
C VAL A 42 -13.23 -3.25 -2.55
N PHE A 43 -12.10 -3.77 -3.00
CA PHE A 43 -11.22 -3.02 -3.88
C PHE A 43 -11.60 -3.27 -5.34
N ARG A 44 -11.66 -2.21 -6.15
CA ARG A 44 -11.70 -2.32 -7.61
C ARG A 44 -10.39 -1.82 -8.18
N VAL A 45 -9.68 -2.71 -8.85
CA VAL A 45 -8.33 -2.47 -9.39
C VAL A 45 -8.35 -2.69 -10.91
N PRO A 46 -7.70 -1.84 -11.71
CA PRO A 46 -7.58 -2.06 -13.15
C PRO A 46 -6.86 -3.39 -13.44
N GLU A 47 -7.30 -4.16 -14.43
CA GLU A 47 -6.63 -5.44 -14.76
C GLU A 47 -5.19 -5.26 -15.26
N LEU A 48 -4.82 -4.04 -15.66
CA LEU A 48 -3.44 -3.67 -15.99
C LEU A 48 -2.49 -3.89 -14.80
N ASP A 49 -3.01 -3.86 -13.58
CA ASP A 49 -2.26 -4.04 -12.35
C ASP A 49 -2.18 -5.50 -11.88
N SER A 50 -2.54 -6.44 -12.74
CA SER A 50 -2.59 -7.87 -12.37
C SER A 50 -1.24 -8.46 -11.95
N ALA A 51 -0.14 -7.78 -12.25
CA ALA A 51 1.21 -8.12 -11.77
C ALA A 51 1.44 -7.72 -10.31
N ASN A 52 0.64 -6.79 -9.77
CA ASN A 52 0.78 -6.20 -8.44
C ASN A 52 -0.41 -6.54 -7.54
N PRO A 53 -0.63 -7.82 -7.20
CA PRO A 53 -1.78 -8.20 -6.39
C PRO A 53 -1.79 -7.54 -5.01
N LEU A 54 -2.99 -7.27 -4.52
CA LEU A 54 -3.25 -7.02 -3.11
C LEU A 54 -2.83 -8.26 -2.28
N LEU A 55 -1.84 -8.08 -1.43
CA LEU A 55 -1.27 -9.13 -0.59
C LEU A 55 -2.04 -9.33 0.71
N ALA A 56 -2.33 -8.24 1.42
CA ALA A 56 -3.00 -8.28 2.72
C ALA A 56 -3.52 -6.91 3.16
N VAL A 57 -4.38 -6.91 4.18
CA VAL A 57 -4.80 -5.71 4.90
C VAL A 57 -4.52 -5.87 6.39
N PHE A 58 -3.71 -4.98 6.96
CA PHE A 58 -3.45 -4.90 8.40
C PHE A 58 -4.39 -3.88 9.04
N ILE A 59 -5.04 -4.27 10.12
CA ILE A 59 -6.05 -3.47 10.81
C ILE A 59 -5.47 -3.02 12.16
N ASP A 60 -5.33 -1.71 12.32
CA ASP A 60 -4.99 -1.04 13.58
C ASP A 60 -6.25 -0.42 14.19
N MET A 61 -6.72 -1.00 15.30
CA MET A 61 -7.82 -0.47 16.13
C MET A 61 -7.34 0.07 17.47
N SER A 62 -6.07 0.51 17.57
CA SER A 62 -5.49 1.06 18.81
C SER A 62 -6.19 2.32 19.31
N ARG A 63 -6.91 3.01 18.42
CA ARG A 63 -7.65 4.25 18.72
C ARG A 63 -9.16 3.99 18.82
N PRO A 64 -9.81 4.36 19.94
CA PRO A 64 -11.25 4.15 20.11
C PRO A 64 -12.08 4.87 19.04
N GLY A 65 -12.98 4.14 18.38
CA GLY A 65 -13.86 4.70 17.35
C GLY A 65 -13.17 4.95 16.00
N GLU A 66 -11.94 4.47 15.82
CA GLU A 66 -11.18 4.56 14.58
C GLU A 66 -10.54 3.22 14.23
N ALA A 67 -10.34 2.97 12.94
CA ALA A 67 -9.45 1.93 12.46
C ALA A 67 -8.56 2.48 11.35
N GLU A 68 -7.29 2.10 11.34
CA GLU A 68 -6.38 2.34 10.22
C GLU A 68 -6.13 1.02 9.49
N LEU A 69 -6.48 0.99 8.21
CA LEU A 69 -6.29 -0.12 7.30
C LEU A 69 -5.01 0.14 6.51
N ASN A 70 -3.98 -0.66 6.73
CA ASN A 70 -2.75 -0.65 5.95
C ASN A 70 -2.88 -1.72 4.86
N VAL A 71 -3.10 -1.26 3.64
CA VAL A 71 -3.37 -2.06 2.44
C VAL A 71 -2.04 -2.32 1.74
N ILE A 72 -1.72 -3.59 1.50
CA ILE A 72 -0.40 -3.98 1.00
C ILE A 72 -0.52 -4.53 -0.41
N PHE A 73 0.18 -3.94 -1.37
CA PHE A 73 0.34 -4.46 -2.73
C PHE A 73 1.76 -4.97 -2.93
N SER A 74 1.97 -5.92 -3.84
CA SER A 74 3.29 -6.57 -3.99
C SER A 74 4.39 -5.68 -4.55
N ASP A 75 4.03 -4.68 -5.36
CA ASP A 75 4.93 -3.69 -6.00
C ASP A 75 4.09 -2.55 -6.63
N GLU A 76 4.69 -1.46 -7.10
CA GLU A 76 4.07 -0.43 -7.94
C GLU A 76 4.86 -0.28 -9.24
N ASP A 77 4.38 -0.88 -10.32
CA ASP A 77 5.07 -0.80 -11.61
C ASP A 77 4.86 0.57 -12.25
N HIS A 78 5.93 1.34 -12.42
CA HIS A 78 5.85 2.56 -13.20
C HIS A 78 5.56 2.22 -14.67
N ILE A 79 4.79 3.08 -15.36
CA ILE A 79 4.44 2.92 -16.80
C ILE A 79 5.68 2.79 -17.72
N TRP A 80 6.87 3.14 -17.24
CA TRP A 80 8.13 3.13 -17.99
C TRP A 80 9.14 2.22 -17.28
N GLU A 81 9.47 1.08 -17.89
CA GLU A 81 10.36 0.03 -17.34
C GLU A 81 11.72 0.54 -16.82
N VAL A 82 12.26 1.61 -17.40
CA VAL A 82 13.54 2.19 -16.94
C VAL A 82 13.35 3.06 -15.68
N THR A 83 12.21 3.74 -15.58
CA THR A 83 11.86 4.51 -14.38
C THR A 83 11.55 3.57 -13.24
N ASP A 84 10.88 2.47 -13.53
CA ASP A 84 10.55 1.38 -12.62
C ASP A 84 11.79 0.80 -11.92
N LEU A 85 12.78 0.36 -12.71
CA LEU A 85 14.08 -0.13 -12.19
C LEU A 85 14.81 0.90 -11.29
N ILE A 86 14.67 2.19 -11.58
CA ILE A 86 15.26 3.28 -10.78
C ILE A 86 14.44 3.49 -9.51
N TYR A 87 13.12 3.39 -9.58
CA TYR A 87 12.18 3.53 -8.47
C TYR A 87 12.38 2.41 -7.44
N ASP A 88 12.45 1.16 -7.90
CA ASP A 88 12.75 -0.01 -7.07
C ASP A 88 14.10 0.11 -6.37
N GLY A 89 15.12 0.51 -7.13
CA GLY A 89 16.43 0.75 -6.55
C GLY A 89 16.39 1.88 -5.53
N ASN A 90 15.60 2.92 -5.76
CA ASN A 90 15.46 4.00 -4.82
C ASN A 90 14.76 3.58 -3.52
N ARG A 91 13.67 2.80 -3.58
CA ARG A 91 13.00 2.25 -2.38
C ARG A 91 13.98 1.43 -1.50
N TRP A 92 14.99 0.81 -2.11
CA TRP A 92 16.01 0.03 -1.39
C TRP A 92 17.14 0.86 -0.78
N TRP A 93 17.53 1.98 -1.40
CA TRP A 93 18.76 2.68 -1.04
C TRP A 93 18.59 4.16 -0.70
N GLY A 94 17.38 4.72 -0.87
CA GLY A 94 17.04 6.10 -0.52
C GLY A 94 17.91 7.15 -1.23
N TRP A 95 18.35 6.89 -2.46
CA TRP A 95 19.32 7.75 -3.16
C TRP A 95 18.72 8.99 -3.79
N PHE A 96 17.41 9.00 -4.01
CA PHE A 96 16.66 10.00 -4.77
C PHE A 96 15.31 10.29 -4.09
N ASP A 97 14.84 11.53 -4.20
CA ASP A 97 13.43 11.86 -3.95
C ASP A 97 12.69 11.85 -5.30
N LEU A 98 11.80 10.88 -5.48
CA LEU A 98 11.04 10.65 -6.73
C LEU A 98 9.61 11.19 -6.65
N ASP A 99 9.15 11.59 -5.46
CA ASP A 99 7.73 11.79 -5.19
C ASP A 99 7.31 13.25 -5.30
N GLU A 100 8.26 14.19 -5.29
CA GLU A 100 7.90 15.60 -5.16
C GLU A 100 8.04 16.45 -6.44
N GLN A 101 9.12 16.34 -7.25
CA GLN A 101 9.39 17.34 -8.31
C GLN A 101 10.20 16.83 -9.51
N TRP A 102 9.85 17.30 -10.71
CA TRP A 102 10.73 17.19 -11.89
C TRP A 102 11.86 18.23 -11.83
N PRO A 103 13.12 17.87 -12.15
CA PRO A 103 13.59 16.55 -12.57
C PRO A 103 14.00 15.70 -11.36
N PHE A 104 13.55 14.43 -11.35
CA PHE A 104 13.60 13.35 -10.35
C PHE A 104 14.96 12.99 -9.69
N PHE A 105 15.89 13.95 -9.58
CA PHE A 105 17.25 13.71 -9.13
C PHE A 105 17.65 14.77 -8.10
N ILE A 106 17.01 14.73 -6.93
CA ILE A 106 17.59 15.30 -5.72
C ILE A 106 18.33 14.17 -5.04
N TRP A 107 19.66 14.26 -4.99
CA TRP A 107 20.48 13.26 -4.32
C TRP A 107 20.40 13.47 -2.80
N GLU A 108 19.81 12.51 -2.10
CA GLU A 108 19.64 12.55 -0.63
C GLU A 108 20.46 11.42 0.03
N PRO A 109 21.72 11.65 0.43
CA PRO A 109 22.63 10.59 0.88
C PRO A 109 22.31 9.95 2.24
N TYR A 110 21.17 10.28 2.86
CA TYR A 110 20.89 9.93 4.26
C TYR A 110 19.54 9.23 4.48
N ASP A 111 18.77 8.94 3.43
CA ASP A 111 17.59 8.09 3.56
C ASP A 111 18.00 6.61 3.48
N PRO A 112 17.72 5.78 4.50
CA PRO A 112 17.99 4.34 4.45
C PRO A 112 17.11 3.57 3.45
N GLY A 113 16.15 4.24 2.80
CA GLY A 113 15.12 3.61 1.98
C GLY A 113 14.06 2.93 2.86
N LEU A 114 12.96 2.51 2.22
CA LEU A 114 11.87 1.79 2.88
C LEU A 114 12.18 0.30 3.08
N GLN A 115 13.26 -0.22 2.46
CA GLN A 115 13.71 -1.62 2.58
C GLN A 115 12.61 -2.65 2.22
N ARG A 116 11.66 -2.23 1.38
CA ARG A 116 10.61 -3.05 0.78
C ARG A 116 10.34 -2.58 -0.64
N ILE A 117 9.88 -3.51 -1.48
CA ILE A 117 9.31 -3.20 -2.80
C ILE A 117 7.80 -3.10 -2.72
N ALA A 118 7.18 -3.93 -1.88
CA ALA A 118 5.75 -3.87 -1.64
C ALA A 118 5.32 -2.47 -1.27
N ASP A 119 4.18 -2.04 -1.79
CA ASP A 119 3.56 -0.78 -1.45
C ASP A 119 2.60 -0.93 -0.27
N VAL A 120 2.52 0.11 0.57
CA VAL A 120 1.74 0.09 1.80
C VAL A 120 0.99 1.40 1.92
N GLU A 121 -0.31 1.32 1.66
CA GLU A 121 -1.20 2.46 1.60
C GLU A 121 -2.21 2.47 2.73
N SER A 122 -2.42 3.63 3.34
CA SER A 122 -3.30 3.78 4.49
C SER A 122 -4.70 4.25 4.09
N ILE A 123 -5.73 3.64 4.66
CA ILE A 123 -7.12 4.11 4.67
C ILE A 123 -7.56 4.21 6.13
N ARG A 124 -8.21 5.30 6.55
CA ARG A 124 -8.75 5.40 7.92
C ARG A 124 -10.26 5.38 7.94
N TYR A 125 -10.81 4.56 8.83
CA TYR A 125 -12.23 4.47 9.11
C TYR A 125 -12.51 5.18 10.42
N GLU A 126 -13.58 5.95 10.46
CA GLU A 126 -14.13 6.49 11.70
C GLU A 126 -15.53 5.96 11.93
N PHE A 127 -15.80 5.52 13.15
CA PHE A 127 -17.06 4.93 13.59
C PHE A 127 -17.32 5.25 15.07
N PRO A 128 -17.40 6.55 15.44
CA PRO A 128 -17.49 6.97 16.83
C PRO A 128 -18.72 6.43 17.58
N ASN A 129 -19.78 6.05 16.85
CA ASN A 129 -21.01 5.49 17.42
C ASN A 129 -21.17 3.99 17.15
N ALA A 130 -20.07 3.27 16.89
CA ALA A 130 -20.11 1.83 16.61
C ALA A 130 -20.85 1.05 17.70
N SER A 131 -21.66 0.10 17.26
CA SER A 131 -22.38 -0.79 18.16
C SER A 131 -21.42 -1.63 19.00
N ALA A 132 -21.75 -1.84 20.28
CA ALA A 132 -21.02 -2.78 21.14
C ALA A 132 -21.11 -4.24 20.64
N SER A 133 -22.08 -4.57 19.77
CA SER A 133 -22.27 -5.90 19.20
C SER A 133 -22.69 -5.85 17.72
N GLY A 134 -22.18 -6.77 16.89
CA GLY A 134 -22.51 -6.86 15.45
C GLY A 134 -21.47 -6.19 14.55
N PRO A 135 -21.72 -6.05 13.24
CA PRO A 135 -20.80 -5.40 12.32
C PRO A 135 -20.46 -3.96 12.75
N ILE A 136 -19.24 -3.52 12.44
CA ILE A 136 -18.78 -2.15 12.62
C ILE A 136 -18.67 -1.53 11.23
N ASP A 137 -19.64 -0.68 10.91
CA ASP A 137 -19.64 0.10 9.67
C ASP A 137 -18.90 1.42 9.90
N ALA A 138 -18.12 1.85 8.91
CA ALA A 138 -17.55 3.19 8.92
C ALA A 138 -18.67 4.24 8.75
N GLU A 139 -18.61 5.32 9.52
CA GLU A 139 -19.38 6.53 9.26
C GLU A 139 -18.64 7.42 8.26
N ARG A 140 -17.31 7.51 8.38
CA ARG A 140 -16.43 8.26 7.47
C ARG A 140 -15.21 7.44 7.07
N ILE A 141 -14.76 7.64 5.82
CA ILE A 141 -13.57 7.01 5.26
C ILE A 141 -12.61 8.10 4.80
N GLN A 142 -11.35 7.97 5.20
CA GLN A 142 -10.28 8.90 4.90
C GLN A 142 -9.16 8.23 4.12
N PHE A 143 -8.58 8.99 3.22
CA PHE A 143 -7.40 8.61 2.44
C PHE A 143 -6.27 9.57 2.82
N PRO A 144 -5.51 9.33 3.90
CA PRO A 144 -4.42 10.21 4.31
C PRO A 144 -3.19 10.00 3.42
N GLY A 145 -2.96 10.90 2.48
CA GLY A 145 -1.86 10.80 1.50
C GLY A 145 -2.16 9.85 0.35
N THR A 146 -3.27 9.11 0.37
CA THR A 146 -3.60 8.05 -0.58
C THR A 146 -4.79 8.40 -1.48
N TYR A 147 -5.23 9.67 -1.53
CA TYR A 147 -6.34 10.08 -2.39
C TYR A 147 -5.89 10.42 -3.82
N SER A 148 -6.43 9.72 -4.81
CA SER A 148 -6.12 9.91 -6.24
C SER A 148 -6.69 11.19 -6.85
N LYS A 149 -7.70 11.82 -6.23
CA LYS A 149 -8.44 12.94 -6.83
C LYS A 149 -8.97 12.55 -8.21
N ASN A 150 -8.55 13.25 -9.27
CA ASN A 150 -8.95 12.99 -10.65
C ASN A 150 -7.84 12.30 -11.46
N GLN A 151 -6.81 11.78 -10.80
CA GLN A 151 -5.68 11.13 -11.46
C GLN A 151 -6.13 9.80 -12.06
N THR A 152 -5.62 9.51 -13.26
CA THR A 152 -5.90 8.30 -14.03
C THR A 152 -4.69 7.37 -14.02
N TRP A 153 -4.86 6.13 -14.48
CA TRP A 153 -3.84 5.10 -14.46
C TRP A 153 -2.55 5.52 -15.15
N ASN A 154 -2.66 6.32 -16.21
CA ASN A 154 -1.55 6.69 -17.07
C ASN A 154 -0.84 8.00 -16.65
N VAL A 155 -1.08 8.52 -15.44
CA VAL A 155 -0.34 9.70 -14.97
C VAL A 155 1.15 9.38 -14.88
N PRO A 156 2.04 10.24 -15.40
CA PRO A 156 3.48 10.00 -15.35
C PRO A 156 4.05 10.17 -13.94
N ILE A 157 3.36 10.90 -13.07
CA ILE A 157 3.68 11.08 -11.65
C ILE A 157 2.35 11.03 -10.92
N ALA A 158 2.21 10.14 -9.95
CA ALA A 158 1.08 10.11 -9.05
C ALA A 158 1.35 11.07 -7.88
N PHE A 159 0.49 12.07 -7.70
CA PHE A 159 0.58 12.98 -6.56
C PHE A 159 -0.25 12.45 -5.39
N HIS A 160 0.33 12.47 -4.19
CA HIS A 160 -0.32 12.10 -2.94
C HIS A 160 -1.24 13.24 -2.44
N TYR A 161 -2.56 13.04 -2.52
CA TYR A 161 -3.53 13.94 -1.89
C TYR A 161 -4.17 13.30 -0.65
N SER A 162 -4.85 14.12 0.14
CA SER A 162 -5.67 13.66 1.26
C SER A 162 -7.13 14.08 1.11
N SER A 163 -8.04 13.22 1.54
CA SER A 163 -9.47 13.57 1.63
C SER A 163 -10.22 12.72 2.64
N ILE A 164 -11.42 13.18 3.00
CA ILE A 164 -12.38 12.51 3.88
C ILE A 164 -13.74 12.54 3.21
N PHE A 165 -14.45 11.41 3.27
CA PHE A 165 -15.75 11.21 2.67
C PHE A 165 -16.70 10.54 3.67
N ASP A 166 -17.98 10.85 3.58
CA ASP A 166 -19.00 10.08 4.28
C ASP A 166 -19.07 8.68 3.64
N ALA A 167 -19.16 7.61 4.45
CA ALA A 167 -19.20 6.24 3.92
C ALA A 167 -20.41 5.99 2.99
N ALA A 168 -21.47 6.79 3.15
CA ALA A 168 -22.65 6.76 2.29
C ALA A 168 -22.39 7.27 0.85
N GLU A 169 -21.28 7.98 0.61
CA GLU A 169 -20.88 8.42 -0.73
C GLU A 169 -20.28 7.30 -1.58
N PHE A 170 -19.85 6.20 -0.95
CA PHE A 170 -19.24 5.08 -1.63
C PHE A 170 -20.29 4.20 -2.29
N GLU A 171 -19.97 3.70 -3.48
CA GLU A 171 -20.69 2.56 -4.03
C GLU A 171 -20.63 1.38 -3.04
N GLN A 172 -21.73 0.64 -2.93
CA GLN A 172 -21.86 -0.47 -1.99
C GLN A 172 -22.00 -1.78 -2.75
N VAL A 173 -21.15 -2.76 -2.43
CA VAL A 173 -21.26 -4.13 -2.92
C VAL A 173 -21.44 -5.04 -1.71
N GLN A 174 -22.59 -5.71 -1.63
CA GLN A 174 -22.94 -6.59 -0.51
C GLN A 174 -22.83 -5.92 0.87
N GLY A 175 -23.08 -4.60 0.93
CA GLY A 175 -22.97 -3.80 2.16
C GLY A 175 -21.55 -3.36 2.51
N ARG A 176 -20.57 -3.57 1.62
CA ARG A 176 -19.19 -3.12 1.78
C ARG A 176 -18.91 -1.93 0.87
N PRO A 177 -18.20 -0.88 1.33
CA PRO A 177 -17.84 0.26 0.51
C PRO A 177 -16.82 -0.15 -0.55
N VAL A 178 -17.01 0.32 -1.79
CA VAL A 178 -16.09 0.08 -2.91
C VAL A 178 -15.03 1.16 -2.95
N VAL A 179 -13.76 0.76 -2.82
CA VAL A 179 -12.60 1.65 -2.99
C VAL A 179 -11.98 1.39 -4.36
N TYR A 180 -11.89 2.43 -5.20
CA TYR A 180 -11.25 2.34 -6.51
C TYR A 180 -9.76 2.66 -6.40
N VAL A 181 -8.93 1.82 -7.00
CA VAL A 181 -7.50 2.08 -7.21
C VAL A 181 -7.34 2.72 -8.58
N ASN A 182 -6.93 3.98 -8.63
CA ASN A 182 -7.01 4.78 -9.86
C ASN A 182 -5.68 5.01 -10.58
N THR A 183 -4.54 4.83 -9.90
CA THR A 183 -3.19 5.05 -10.44
C THR A 183 -2.32 3.82 -10.23
N TRP A 184 -1.24 3.71 -11.01
CA TRP A 184 -0.22 2.65 -10.86
C TRP A 184 0.45 2.65 -9.48
N ASN A 185 0.53 3.81 -8.81
CA ASN A 185 1.01 3.98 -7.44
C ASN A 185 -0.11 3.82 -6.37
N HIS A 186 -1.03 2.89 -6.62
CA HIS A 186 -2.22 2.56 -5.82
C HIS A 186 -3.08 3.67 -5.16
N MET A 187 -3.11 4.88 -5.70
CA MET A 187 -3.93 5.95 -5.15
C MET A 187 -5.45 5.64 -5.22
N PHE A 188 -6.14 5.84 -4.11
CA PHE A 188 -7.54 5.47 -3.88
C PHE A 188 -8.56 6.59 -4.15
N ALA A 189 -9.82 6.25 -4.39
CA ALA A 189 -10.96 7.17 -4.36
C ALA A 189 -12.30 6.43 -4.18
N PRO A 190 -13.38 7.13 -3.80
CA PRO A 190 -14.73 6.54 -3.80
C PRO A 190 -15.31 6.35 -5.22
N HIS A 191 -14.64 6.85 -6.26
CA HIS A 191 -15.12 6.83 -7.63
C HIS A 191 -14.03 6.44 -8.63
N GLN A 192 -14.50 5.95 -9.77
CA GLN A 192 -13.68 5.52 -10.89
C GLN A 192 -13.20 6.70 -11.73
N ASN A 193 -11.88 6.80 -11.94
CA ASN A 193 -11.29 7.77 -12.87
C ASN A 193 -10.98 7.18 -14.26
N ASN A 194 -10.95 5.85 -14.39
CA ASN A 194 -10.58 5.17 -15.63
C ASN A 194 -11.77 4.42 -16.29
N PRO A 195 -12.73 5.12 -16.92
CA PRO A 195 -13.97 4.52 -17.45
C PRO A 195 -13.76 3.50 -18.58
N ASN A 196 -12.60 3.53 -19.23
CA ASN A 196 -12.30 2.70 -20.40
C ASN A 196 -11.39 1.50 -20.07
N LEU A 197 -10.95 1.35 -18.82
CA LEU A 197 -10.16 0.20 -18.40
C LEU A 197 -11.08 -0.92 -17.90
N PRO A 198 -10.71 -2.20 -18.12
CA PRO A 198 -11.33 -3.31 -17.43
C PRO A 198 -10.87 -3.37 -15.96
N TRP A 199 -11.70 -3.95 -15.09
CA TRP A 199 -11.51 -3.93 -13.64
C TRP A 199 -11.73 -5.30 -13.03
N THR A 200 -10.91 -5.60 -12.04
CA THR A 200 -11.09 -6.73 -11.13
C THR A 200 -11.66 -6.24 -9.81
N GLU A 201 -12.64 -6.97 -9.29
CA GLU A 201 -13.15 -6.78 -7.94
C GLU A 201 -12.45 -7.74 -6.98
N ILE A 202 -11.84 -7.20 -5.93
CA ILE A 202 -11.12 -7.95 -4.89
C ILE A 202 -11.89 -7.77 -3.59
N ALA A 203 -12.73 -8.76 -3.29
CA ALA A 203 -13.55 -8.79 -2.07
C ALA A 203 -12.91 -9.65 -0.96
N ASP A 204 -12.11 -10.66 -1.32
CA ASP A 204 -11.47 -11.57 -0.38
C ASP A 204 -9.96 -11.36 -0.40
N TYR A 205 -9.39 -11.11 0.77
CA TYR A 205 -7.96 -10.90 0.97
C TYR A 205 -7.56 -11.28 2.39
N PRO A 206 -6.29 -11.67 2.63
CA PRO A 206 -5.78 -11.91 3.97
C PRO A 206 -5.90 -10.66 4.84
N ILE A 207 -6.28 -10.87 6.10
CA ILE A 207 -6.40 -9.80 7.09
C ILE A 207 -5.57 -10.14 8.31
N TYR A 208 -4.90 -9.14 8.85
CA TYR A 208 -4.06 -9.26 10.04
C TYR A 208 -4.29 -8.08 10.97
N LYS A 209 -3.88 -8.24 12.22
CA LYS A 209 -3.84 -7.15 13.19
C LYS A 209 -2.44 -6.56 13.21
N GLY A 210 -2.35 -5.23 13.23
CA GLY A 210 -1.10 -4.55 13.53
C GLY A 210 -1.08 -3.09 13.09
N THR A 211 -0.20 -2.31 13.70
CA THR A 211 0.06 -0.92 13.29
C THR A 211 0.97 -0.84 12.06
N ARG A 212 1.07 0.35 11.46
CA ARG A 212 2.01 0.58 10.36
C ARG A 212 3.45 0.33 10.80
N GLU A 213 3.81 0.76 12.01
CA GLU A 213 5.16 0.55 12.56
C GLU A 213 5.47 -0.94 12.75
N GLU A 214 4.51 -1.75 13.21
CA GLU A 214 4.67 -3.19 13.34
C GLU A 214 4.82 -3.87 11.97
N LEU A 215 4.08 -3.42 10.97
CA LEU A 215 4.21 -3.90 9.59
C LEU A 215 5.58 -3.56 8.99
N GLU A 216 6.06 -2.31 9.13
CA GLU A 216 7.40 -1.93 8.66
C GLU A 216 8.49 -2.72 9.39
N ALA A 217 8.29 -3.05 10.67
CA ALA A 217 9.21 -3.93 11.40
C ALA A 217 9.26 -5.37 10.84
N LEU A 218 8.15 -5.90 10.30
CA LEU A 218 8.16 -7.20 9.61
C LEU A 218 9.04 -7.15 8.36
N TYR A 219 8.94 -6.09 7.56
CA TYR A 219 9.82 -5.89 6.40
C TYR A 219 11.29 -5.72 6.80
N GLN A 220 11.57 -4.93 7.84
CA GLN A 220 12.93 -4.75 8.36
C GLN A 220 13.54 -6.05 8.91
N ALA A 221 12.75 -6.90 9.57
CA ALA A 221 13.24 -8.17 10.09
C ALA A 221 13.75 -9.08 8.96
N VAL A 222 12.97 -9.15 7.87
CA VAL A 222 13.36 -9.85 6.66
C VAL A 222 14.68 -9.30 6.13
N TRP A 223 14.86 -7.98 6.06
CA TRP A 223 16.12 -7.34 5.65
C TRP A 223 17.32 -7.77 6.52
N THR A 224 17.19 -7.71 7.84
CA THR A 224 18.28 -8.06 8.77
C THR A 224 18.67 -9.53 8.70
N ASP A 225 17.73 -10.43 8.41
CA ASP A 225 18.00 -11.87 8.31
C ASP A 225 18.88 -12.23 7.11
N PHE A 226 18.96 -11.36 6.08
CA PHE A 226 19.93 -11.51 4.99
C PHE A 226 21.34 -10.99 5.33
N GLY A 227 21.57 -10.48 6.54
CA GLY A 227 22.88 -9.99 7.00
C GLY A 227 23.36 -8.75 6.26
N LEU A 228 22.44 -7.81 5.98
CA LEU A 228 22.68 -6.58 5.21
C LEU A 228 22.82 -5.31 6.07
N ASP A 229 23.14 -5.47 7.35
CA ASP A 229 23.46 -4.44 8.34
C ASP A 229 24.88 -3.83 8.22
#